data_AF-A0A9R0RVP0-F1
#
_entry.id   AF-A0A9R0RVP0-F1
#
_cell.length_a   1.000
_cell.length_b   1.000
_cell.length_c   1.000
_cell.angle_alpha   90.00
_cell.angle_beta   90.00
_cell.angle_gamma   90.00
#
_symmetry.space_group_name_H-M   'P 1'
#
loop_
_entity.id
_entity.type
_entity.pdbx_description
1 polymer ?
#
loop_
_entity_poly.entity_id
_entity_poly.type
_entity_poly.pdbx_seq_one_letter_code
_entity_poly.pdbx_strand_id
1 'polypeptide(L)'
;MRFAAFRDLSQNYLTGSLPAFLGKLTRLQYLSLSINALTGVLPSELGNLKNLISLGVSTNKFVGPLPEVVENLTKLEQLYIDSCGLSGELPSSFSKLKNLKSLWASDNGFTGKIPDYIGSLSNLQDLRLHGNNFDGPIPASFSNLINLTNLRIGDLTGELSSLAFVVNMTSLYTLDLRNSRISDNLASVDFSKFVNLNYLDLSFNSITGKVTPNLLNLNPLEFLFLGSNNLSGILPDMISPSLTTIDLSYNMLSGRYPSWVNMNNLHVNLVWNNFGIDNSNNSILPSGLNCLQRDTPCFDSPSYSSFAVDSGGSRPIRGSDNSIYEPDDASLPVASYYVTNSTRWGVSNIGRFMDSSNGSYIIYTSRRFTNTLDSELFQTARMSPSSLRYYGIGLKNGMYSVVLQFAEIFFPDDQTWKSMGKRIFNIYIQGDLKETDFDIKKQTNGKSYTAVQRQYTVEVTNNFIDIHLFWAGKGTCCIPDQGFYGPSISALSVSSYDGNGEGDPGSQRNSTTSRTGLVVGVVVCVAILGFLALAGAFVWRQKRRRLEVEMEELFSIVGRPNVFSYGEIKSAADSFSDSNILGRGGYGPVYKVGYISNKIKQL
;
A
#
# COMPACT_ATOMS: atom_id res chain seq x y z
N MET A 1 -2.92 -36.64 26.69
CA MET A 1 -3.31 -35.24 26.45
C MET A 1 -4.31 -34.63 27.46
N ARG A 2 -4.69 -35.29 28.58
CA ARG A 2 -5.74 -34.82 29.53
C ARG A 2 -5.35 -33.70 30.52
N PHE A 3 -4.15 -33.11 30.41
CA PHE A 3 -3.57 -32.26 31.48
C PHE A 3 -3.24 -30.83 31.08
N ALA A 4 -3.66 -30.37 29.90
CA ALA A 4 -3.24 -29.05 29.43
C ALA A 4 -4.24 -27.95 29.79
N ALA A 5 -3.78 -26.99 30.60
CA ALA A 5 -4.44 -25.70 30.78
C ALA A 5 -4.17 -24.75 29.60
N PHE A 6 -3.08 -24.98 28.84
CA PHE A 6 -2.61 -24.11 27.77
C PHE A 6 -2.34 -24.90 26.47
N ARG A 7 -2.84 -24.37 25.36
CA ARG A 7 -2.59 -24.85 23.99
C ARG A 7 -2.44 -23.67 23.04
N ASP A 8 -1.24 -23.48 22.52
CA ASP A 8 -0.95 -22.53 21.45
C ASP A 8 -0.47 -23.29 20.21
N LEU A 9 -1.25 -23.17 19.13
CA LEU A 9 -0.98 -23.73 17.81
C LEU A 9 -0.97 -22.62 16.75
N SER A 10 -0.75 -21.37 17.18
CA SER A 10 -0.76 -20.22 16.27
C SER A 10 0.43 -20.20 15.31
N GLN A 11 0.30 -19.42 14.23
CA GLN A 11 1.36 -19.22 13.21
C GLN A 11 1.84 -20.54 12.58
N ASN A 12 0.89 -21.39 12.21
CA ASN A 12 1.14 -22.62 11.47
C ASN A 12 0.36 -22.60 10.13
N TYR A 13 0.39 -23.70 9.39
CA TYR A 13 -0.43 -23.88 8.20
C TYR A 13 -1.40 -25.06 8.37
N LEU A 14 -2.01 -25.16 9.55
CA LEU A 14 -3.01 -26.20 9.83
C LEU A 14 -4.23 -25.99 8.94
N THR A 15 -4.72 -27.06 8.34
CA THR A 15 -5.87 -27.06 7.42
C THR A 15 -6.97 -27.98 7.91
N GLY A 16 -8.12 -27.92 7.24
CA GLY A 16 -9.30 -28.72 7.56
C GLY A 16 -10.14 -28.10 8.68
N SER A 17 -11.22 -28.80 9.05
CA SER A 17 -12.16 -28.31 10.05
C SER A 17 -11.67 -28.50 11.48
N LEU A 18 -12.13 -27.60 12.36
CA LEU A 18 -11.85 -27.72 13.78
C LEU A 18 -12.63 -28.93 14.35
N PRO A 19 -11.95 -29.94 14.95
CA PRO A 19 -12.61 -31.17 15.31
C PRO A 19 -13.41 -31.04 16.62
N ALA A 20 -14.63 -31.57 16.63
CA ALA A 20 -15.54 -31.55 17.77
C ALA A 20 -14.96 -32.14 19.08
N PHE A 21 -13.98 -33.05 18.98
CA PHE A 21 -13.36 -33.63 20.17
C PHE A 21 -12.65 -32.60 21.06
N LEU A 22 -12.32 -31.42 20.54
CA LEU A 22 -11.72 -30.35 21.33
C LEU A 22 -12.60 -29.96 22.52
N GLY A 23 -13.93 -30.05 22.39
CA GLY A 23 -14.85 -29.82 23.52
C GLY A 23 -14.68 -30.81 24.69
N LYS A 24 -13.96 -31.93 24.50
CA LYS A 24 -13.64 -32.88 25.58
C LYS A 24 -12.48 -32.39 26.46
N LEU A 25 -11.76 -31.33 26.08
CA LEU A 25 -10.64 -30.77 26.82
C LEU A 25 -11.10 -29.76 27.90
N THR A 26 -12.05 -30.16 28.76
CA THR A 26 -12.78 -29.28 29.68
C THR A 26 -11.94 -28.54 30.73
N ARG A 27 -10.65 -28.87 30.87
CA ARG A 27 -9.68 -28.19 31.74
C ARG A 27 -8.93 -27.05 31.04
N LEU A 28 -9.13 -26.87 29.74
CA LEU A 28 -8.43 -25.86 28.96
C LEU A 28 -8.83 -24.45 29.42
N GLN A 29 -7.83 -23.59 29.59
CA GLN A 29 -7.99 -22.19 29.98
C GLN A 29 -7.54 -21.25 28.85
N TYR A 30 -6.54 -21.66 28.08
CA TYR A 30 -6.01 -20.86 26.98
C TYR A 30 -5.94 -21.71 25.72
N LEU A 31 -6.62 -21.26 24.66
CA LEU A 31 -6.60 -21.87 23.34
C LEU A 31 -6.29 -20.81 22.29
N SER A 32 -5.17 -20.95 21.60
CA SER A 32 -4.83 -20.15 20.43
C SER A 32 -4.65 -21.05 19.20
N LEU A 33 -5.43 -20.76 18.17
CA LEU A 33 -5.43 -21.39 16.85
C LEU A 33 -5.19 -20.33 15.75
N SER A 34 -4.81 -19.12 16.15
CA SER A 34 -4.74 -17.96 15.25
C SER A 34 -3.68 -18.13 14.16
N ILE A 35 -3.89 -17.52 13.00
CA ILE A 35 -2.94 -17.51 11.88
C ILE A 35 -2.66 -18.94 11.40
N ASN A 36 -3.71 -19.57 10.88
CA ASN A 36 -3.70 -20.90 10.27
C ASN A 36 -4.61 -20.89 9.02
N ALA A 37 -4.75 -22.04 8.36
CA ALA A 37 -5.62 -22.23 7.21
C ALA A 37 -6.83 -23.14 7.55
N LEU A 38 -7.31 -23.11 8.80
CA LEU A 38 -8.46 -23.91 9.25
C LEU A 38 -9.74 -23.44 8.55
N THR A 39 -10.61 -24.39 8.20
CA THR A 39 -11.83 -24.17 7.42
C THR A 39 -13.08 -24.68 8.14
N GLY A 40 -14.24 -24.54 7.50
CA GLY A 40 -15.51 -25.04 8.03
C GLY A 40 -16.11 -24.14 9.11
N VAL A 41 -17.10 -24.65 9.82
CA VAL A 41 -17.80 -23.92 10.89
C VAL A 41 -17.10 -24.10 12.24
N LEU A 42 -17.23 -23.13 13.14
CA LEU A 42 -16.81 -23.31 14.53
C LEU A 42 -17.74 -24.32 15.22
N PRO A 43 -17.21 -25.44 15.76
CA PRO A 43 -18.02 -26.49 16.36
C PRO A 43 -18.68 -26.02 17.64
N SER A 44 -19.94 -26.42 17.84
CA SER A 44 -20.71 -26.04 19.04
C SER A 44 -20.14 -26.65 20.32
N GLU A 45 -19.35 -27.72 20.20
CA GLU A 45 -18.64 -28.34 21.31
C GLU A 45 -17.60 -27.43 21.97
N LEU A 46 -17.20 -26.31 21.34
CA LEU A 46 -16.38 -25.28 22.00
C LEU A 46 -17.05 -24.76 23.27
N GLY A 47 -18.40 -24.70 23.32
CA GLY A 47 -19.15 -24.31 24.51
C GLY A 47 -18.95 -25.23 25.73
N ASN A 48 -18.37 -26.43 25.54
CA ASN A 48 -18.05 -27.34 26.65
C ASN A 48 -16.78 -26.92 27.42
N LEU A 49 -15.99 -25.99 26.87
CA LEU A 49 -14.74 -25.50 27.47
C LEU A 49 -15.00 -24.42 28.54
N LYS A 50 -15.83 -24.73 29.55
CA LYS A 50 -16.30 -23.76 30.56
C LYS A 50 -15.20 -23.12 31.43
N ASN A 51 -13.97 -23.63 31.36
CA ASN A 51 -12.81 -23.06 32.05
C ASN A 51 -11.98 -22.10 31.19
N LEU A 52 -12.39 -21.85 29.94
CA LEU A 52 -11.65 -21.03 29.01
C LEU A 52 -11.64 -19.55 29.46
N ILE A 53 -10.45 -18.99 29.51
CA ILE A 53 -10.12 -17.59 29.83
C ILE A 53 -9.78 -16.83 28.54
N SER A 54 -9.07 -17.48 27.60
CA SER A 54 -8.72 -16.89 26.31
C SER A 54 -8.99 -17.85 25.15
N LEU A 55 -9.67 -17.34 24.13
CA LEU A 55 -9.90 -18.02 22.85
C LEU A 55 -9.41 -17.15 21.69
N GLY A 56 -8.40 -17.62 20.98
CA GLY A 56 -7.93 -17.02 19.73
C GLY A 56 -8.12 -17.96 18.55
N VAL A 57 -8.86 -17.50 17.54
CA VAL A 57 -9.05 -18.19 16.25
C VAL A 57 -8.85 -17.26 15.06
N SER A 58 -8.31 -16.06 15.32
CA SER A 58 -8.09 -15.01 14.34
C SER A 58 -7.30 -15.46 13.12
N THR A 59 -7.53 -14.85 11.96
CA THR A 59 -6.85 -15.17 10.70
C THR A 59 -6.90 -16.68 10.39
N ASN A 60 -8.08 -17.14 10.02
CA ASN A 60 -8.37 -18.47 9.52
C ASN A 60 -9.37 -18.35 8.36
N LYS A 61 -9.85 -19.48 7.82
CA LYS A 61 -10.81 -19.56 6.71
C LYS A 61 -12.12 -20.20 7.17
N PHE A 62 -12.59 -19.88 8.38
CA PHE A 62 -13.88 -20.35 8.86
C PHE A 62 -15.01 -19.74 8.03
N VAL A 63 -16.20 -20.31 8.18
CA VAL A 63 -17.43 -19.85 7.53
C VAL A 63 -18.61 -19.98 8.48
N GLY A 64 -19.67 -19.23 8.20
CA GLY A 64 -20.92 -19.28 8.96
C GLY A 64 -20.87 -18.48 10.26
N PRO A 65 -21.93 -18.56 11.07
CA PRO A 65 -22.08 -17.74 12.27
C PRO A 65 -21.25 -18.21 13.45
N LEU A 66 -21.07 -17.30 14.41
CA LEU A 66 -20.64 -17.67 15.75
C LEU A 66 -21.68 -18.60 16.38
N PRO A 67 -21.27 -19.75 16.95
CA PRO A 67 -22.23 -20.67 17.55
C PRO A 67 -22.79 -20.08 18.86
N GLU A 68 -24.12 -20.19 19.07
CA GLU A 68 -24.80 -19.59 20.23
C GLU A 68 -24.26 -20.08 21.59
N VAL A 69 -23.67 -21.28 21.60
CA VAL A 69 -23.06 -21.95 22.76
C VAL A 69 -21.84 -21.23 23.35
N VAL A 70 -21.30 -20.20 22.69
CA VAL A 70 -20.24 -19.34 23.25
C VAL A 70 -20.69 -18.74 24.59
N GLU A 71 -21.99 -18.61 24.81
CA GLU A 71 -22.59 -18.17 26.07
C GLU A 71 -22.19 -18.99 27.31
N ASN A 72 -21.76 -20.24 27.11
CA ASN A 72 -21.32 -21.13 28.19
C ASN A 72 -19.90 -20.81 28.70
N LEU A 73 -19.15 -19.97 27.97
CA LEU A 73 -17.77 -19.59 28.28
C LEU A 73 -17.74 -18.41 29.26
N THR A 74 -18.45 -18.50 30.38
CA THR A 74 -18.63 -17.38 31.32
C THR A 74 -17.35 -16.91 32.03
N LYS A 75 -16.26 -17.69 31.96
CA LYS A 75 -14.92 -17.31 32.45
C LYS A 75 -14.06 -16.58 31.40
N LEU A 76 -14.55 -16.44 30.17
CA LEU A 76 -13.79 -15.87 29.07
C LEU A 76 -13.53 -14.39 29.33
N GLU A 77 -12.25 -14.02 29.26
CA GLU A 77 -11.76 -12.65 29.36
C GLU A 77 -11.30 -12.11 28.01
N GLN A 78 -10.81 -12.98 27.12
CA GLN A 78 -10.23 -12.60 25.84
C GLN A 78 -10.84 -13.44 24.71
N LEU A 79 -11.39 -12.75 23.71
CA LEU A 79 -11.91 -13.37 22.50
C LEU A 79 -11.33 -12.68 21.26
N TYR A 80 -10.49 -13.42 20.52
CA TYR A 80 -9.86 -12.96 19.28
C TYR A 80 -10.41 -13.79 18.11
N ILE A 81 -11.24 -13.15 17.31
CA ILE A 81 -11.96 -13.71 16.15
C ILE A 81 -11.81 -12.81 14.91
N ASP A 82 -10.80 -11.94 14.87
CA ASP A 82 -10.55 -11.05 13.74
C ASP A 82 -10.10 -11.82 12.48
N SER A 83 -10.47 -11.33 11.29
CA SER A 83 -10.02 -11.88 10.00
C SER A 83 -10.26 -13.37 9.79
N CYS A 84 -11.27 -13.98 10.42
CA CYS A 84 -11.41 -15.45 10.41
C CYS A 84 -12.54 -16.00 9.54
N GLY A 85 -13.33 -15.13 8.90
CA GLY A 85 -14.34 -15.50 7.89
C GLY A 85 -15.74 -15.76 8.45
N LEU A 86 -15.98 -15.41 9.72
CA LEU A 86 -17.29 -15.53 10.37
C LEU A 86 -18.31 -14.57 9.73
N SER A 87 -19.58 -14.91 9.80
CA SER A 87 -20.67 -14.11 9.23
C SER A 87 -21.95 -14.11 10.07
N GLY A 88 -23.00 -13.43 9.61
CA GLY A 88 -24.27 -13.33 10.33
C GLY A 88 -24.23 -12.31 11.47
N GLU A 89 -25.22 -12.34 12.37
CA GLU A 89 -25.30 -11.39 13.49
C GLU A 89 -24.44 -11.83 14.70
N LEU A 90 -24.08 -10.87 15.55
CA LEU A 90 -23.47 -11.18 16.85
C LEU A 90 -24.55 -11.73 17.81
N PRO A 91 -24.44 -13.00 18.29
CA PRO A 91 -25.50 -13.66 19.04
C PRO A 91 -25.87 -12.93 20.34
N SER A 92 -27.17 -12.75 20.63
CA SER A 92 -27.65 -12.11 21.87
C SER A 92 -27.13 -12.75 23.15
N SER A 93 -26.77 -14.03 23.06
CA SER A 93 -26.18 -14.82 24.13
C SER A 93 -24.80 -14.34 24.59
N PHE A 94 -24.08 -13.54 23.77
CA PHE A 94 -22.81 -12.90 24.15
C PHE A 94 -22.96 -11.97 25.36
N SER A 95 -24.17 -11.49 25.64
CA SER A 95 -24.50 -10.72 26.85
C SER A 95 -24.13 -11.42 28.16
N LYS A 96 -23.98 -12.76 28.16
CA LYS A 96 -23.58 -13.57 29.34
C LYS A 96 -22.08 -13.54 29.64
N LEU A 97 -21.23 -13.05 28.73
CA LEU A 97 -19.76 -13.02 28.89
C LEU A 97 -19.29 -11.87 29.79
N LYS A 98 -19.77 -11.81 31.03
CA LYS A 98 -19.55 -10.66 31.94
C LYS A 98 -18.09 -10.43 32.33
N ASN A 99 -17.22 -11.42 32.14
CA ASN A 99 -15.78 -11.32 32.41
C ASN A 99 -14.97 -10.82 31.21
N LEU A 100 -15.59 -10.59 30.05
CA LEU A 100 -14.89 -10.21 28.84
C LEU A 100 -14.22 -8.85 28.98
N LYS A 101 -12.92 -8.81 28.70
CA LYS A 101 -12.05 -7.62 28.72
C LYS A 101 -11.63 -7.22 27.31
N SER A 102 -11.43 -8.19 26.42
CA SER A 102 -11.02 -7.93 25.05
C SER A 102 -11.88 -8.70 24.05
N LEU A 103 -12.43 -7.97 23.08
CA LEU A 103 -13.15 -8.52 21.94
C LEU A 103 -12.58 -7.94 20.64
N TRP A 104 -11.84 -8.76 19.91
CA TRP A 104 -11.37 -8.41 18.56
C TRP A 104 -12.15 -9.22 17.54
N ALA A 105 -13.00 -8.54 16.78
CA ALA A 105 -13.88 -9.16 15.79
C ALA A 105 -13.88 -8.43 14.44
N SER A 106 -12.84 -7.64 14.19
CA SER A 106 -12.64 -6.92 12.93
C SER A 106 -12.47 -7.83 11.71
N ASP A 107 -12.71 -7.30 10.51
CA ASP A 107 -12.51 -8.02 9.23
C ASP A 107 -13.23 -9.38 9.16
N ASN A 108 -14.53 -9.38 9.46
CA ASN A 108 -15.41 -10.52 9.24
C ASN A 108 -16.62 -10.09 8.38
N GLY A 109 -17.50 -11.03 8.10
CA GLY A 109 -18.78 -10.79 7.44
C GLY A 109 -19.92 -10.59 8.42
N PHE A 110 -19.69 -10.05 9.62
CA PHE A 110 -20.79 -9.80 10.57
C PHE A 110 -21.76 -8.75 10.02
N THR A 111 -23.05 -8.99 10.17
CA THR A 111 -24.16 -8.17 9.64
C THR A 111 -25.12 -7.75 10.74
N GLY A 112 -26.14 -6.96 10.38
CA GLY A 112 -27.16 -6.47 11.29
C GLY A 112 -26.64 -5.29 12.13
N LYS A 113 -27.40 -4.89 13.16
CA LYS A 113 -26.99 -3.80 14.06
C LYS A 113 -25.89 -4.27 15.01
N ILE A 114 -25.03 -3.34 15.44
CA ILE A 114 -24.18 -3.57 16.62
C ILE A 114 -25.10 -3.76 17.83
N PRO A 115 -25.04 -4.89 18.56
CA PRO A 115 -26.00 -5.13 19.63
C PRO A 115 -25.81 -4.24 20.85
N ASP A 116 -26.92 -3.74 21.39
CA ASP A 116 -26.97 -2.86 22.56
C ASP A 116 -26.46 -3.53 23.85
N TYR A 117 -26.62 -4.84 23.97
CA TYR A 117 -26.17 -5.61 25.14
C TYR A 117 -24.65 -5.54 25.36
N ILE A 118 -23.85 -5.18 24.35
CA ILE A 118 -22.41 -4.97 24.52
C ILE A 118 -22.15 -3.91 25.59
N GLY A 119 -23.02 -2.90 25.71
CA GLY A 119 -22.97 -1.90 26.78
C GLY A 119 -23.12 -2.46 28.21
N SER A 120 -23.57 -3.72 28.36
CA SER A 120 -23.67 -4.41 29.66
C SER A 120 -22.42 -5.22 30.03
N LEU A 121 -21.38 -5.20 29.20
CA LEU A 121 -20.10 -5.89 29.41
C LEU A 121 -19.09 -4.92 30.06
N SER A 122 -19.38 -4.49 31.29
CA SER A 122 -18.66 -3.41 31.98
C SER A 122 -17.17 -3.65 32.24
N ASN A 123 -16.68 -4.88 32.06
CA ASN A 123 -15.25 -5.23 32.17
C ASN A 123 -14.48 -5.02 30.86
N LEU A 124 -15.16 -4.69 29.75
CA LEU A 124 -14.49 -4.45 28.46
C LEU A 124 -13.50 -3.29 28.53
N GLN A 125 -12.32 -3.53 27.98
CA GLN A 125 -11.19 -2.60 27.90
C GLN A 125 -10.74 -2.38 26.44
N ASP A 126 -10.89 -3.38 25.56
CA ASP A 126 -10.54 -3.31 24.14
C ASP A 126 -11.64 -3.93 23.27
N LEU A 127 -12.27 -3.10 22.43
CA LEU A 127 -13.34 -3.50 21.52
C LEU A 127 -13.03 -3.07 20.10
N ARG A 128 -12.93 -4.04 19.19
CA ARG A 128 -12.64 -3.81 17.76
C ARG A 128 -13.66 -4.52 16.88
N LEU A 129 -14.43 -3.74 16.13
CA LEU A 129 -15.52 -4.20 15.27
C LEU A 129 -15.44 -3.67 13.82
N HIS A 130 -14.46 -2.82 13.49
CA HIS A 130 -14.29 -2.25 12.14
C HIS A 130 -14.07 -3.32 11.05
N GLY A 131 -14.32 -2.97 9.78
CA GLY A 131 -14.17 -3.91 8.67
C GLY A 131 -15.22 -5.04 8.65
N ASN A 132 -16.38 -4.83 9.27
CA ASN A 132 -17.55 -5.70 9.17
C ASN A 132 -18.63 -5.04 8.31
N ASN A 133 -19.78 -5.69 8.17
CA ASN A 133 -20.95 -5.17 7.46
C ASN A 133 -22.07 -4.76 8.44
N PHE A 134 -21.70 -4.12 9.56
CA PHE A 134 -22.66 -3.69 10.57
C PHE A 134 -23.46 -2.46 10.13
N ASP A 135 -24.74 -2.46 10.43
CA ASP A 135 -25.59 -1.27 10.34
C ASP A 135 -25.47 -0.42 11.61
N GLY A 136 -25.48 0.89 11.40
CA GLY A 136 -25.62 1.89 12.46
C GLY A 136 -27.04 1.94 13.03
N PRO A 137 -27.23 2.69 14.12
CA PRO A 137 -26.22 3.51 14.80
C PRO A 137 -25.36 2.71 15.78
N ILE A 138 -24.22 3.29 16.20
CA ILE A 138 -23.51 2.81 17.40
C ILE A 138 -24.46 2.93 18.63
N PRO A 139 -24.67 1.87 19.43
CA PRO A 139 -25.64 1.90 20.52
C PRO A 139 -25.28 2.89 21.62
N ALA A 140 -26.25 3.69 22.06
CA ALA A 140 -26.08 4.63 23.18
C ALA A 140 -25.68 3.94 24.50
N SER A 141 -26.01 2.65 24.65
CA SER A 141 -25.62 1.83 25.80
C SER A 141 -24.10 1.69 25.96
N PHE A 142 -23.30 1.98 24.93
CA PHE A 142 -21.83 1.96 25.01
C PHE A 142 -21.29 3.03 25.97
N SER A 143 -22.07 4.05 26.30
CA SER A 143 -21.75 5.02 27.35
C SER A 143 -21.52 4.39 28.74
N ASN A 144 -21.99 3.15 28.96
CA ASN A 144 -21.75 2.38 30.18
C ASN A 144 -20.36 1.72 30.23
N LEU A 145 -19.62 1.67 29.11
CA LEU A 145 -18.31 1.02 29.01
C LEU A 145 -17.18 1.95 29.50
N ILE A 146 -17.28 2.41 30.74
CA ILE A 146 -16.37 3.41 31.31
C ILE A 146 -14.92 2.92 31.50
N ASN A 147 -14.70 1.59 31.45
CA ASN A 147 -13.37 0.97 31.52
C ASN A 147 -12.71 0.81 30.14
N LEU A 148 -13.40 1.18 29.06
CA LEU A 148 -12.89 1.00 27.71
C LEU A 148 -11.71 1.94 27.45
N THR A 149 -10.61 1.37 27.00
CA THR A 149 -9.37 2.08 26.66
C THR A 149 -9.11 2.12 25.16
N ASN A 150 -9.62 1.14 24.42
CA ASN A 150 -9.47 1.06 22.97
C ASN A 150 -10.83 0.73 22.34
N LEU A 151 -11.34 1.67 21.55
CA LEU A 151 -12.56 1.51 20.77
C LEU A 151 -12.25 1.72 19.29
N ARG A 152 -12.48 0.69 18.47
CA ARG A 152 -12.36 0.78 17.01
C ARG A 152 -13.62 0.26 16.32
N ILE A 153 -14.43 1.18 15.81
CA ILE A 153 -15.63 0.89 15.03
C ILE A 153 -15.54 1.70 13.74
N GLY A 154 -15.90 1.09 12.63
CA GLY A 154 -15.91 1.79 11.35
C GLY A 154 -16.64 1.00 10.29
N ASP A 155 -16.76 1.63 9.12
CA ASP A 155 -17.38 1.07 7.93
C ASP A 155 -18.86 0.70 8.12
N LEU A 156 -19.58 1.53 8.88
CA LEU A 156 -21.00 1.31 9.18
C LEU A 156 -21.90 1.67 7.99
N THR A 157 -22.98 0.92 7.82
CA THR A 157 -24.08 1.22 6.88
C THR A 157 -25.34 1.66 7.63
N GLY A 158 -26.46 1.89 6.93
CA GLY A 158 -27.74 2.18 7.59
C GLY A 158 -27.87 3.59 8.22
N GLU A 159 -28.32 3.65 9.47
CA GLU A 159 -28.66 4.89 10.18
C GLU A 159 -27.41 5.69 10.62
N LEU A 160 -27.58 7.00 10.89
CA LEU A 160 -26.50 7.87 11.38
C LEU A 160 -26.16 7.57 12.84
N SER A 161 -24.87 7.57 13.18
CA SER A 161 -24.39 7.44 14.55
C SER A 161 -24.22 8.82 15.21
N SER A 162 -24.24 8.86 16.54
CA SER A 162 -23.96 10.07 17.33
C SER A 162 -22.74 9.91 18.22
N LEU A 163 -22.03 11.01 18.50
CA LEU A 163 -20.94 11.04 19.48
C LEU A 163 -21.42 11.11 20.94
N ALA A 164 -22.72 11.24 21.20
CA ALA A 164 -23.26 11.41 22.55
C ALA A 164 -22.87 10.27 23.52
N PHE A 165 -22.66 9.05 23.03
CA PHE A 165 -22.29 7.92 23.88
C PHE A 165 -20.88 8.06 24.47
N VAL A 166 -19.98 8.81 23.82
CA VAL A 166 -18.56 8.85 24.20
C VAL A 166 -18.26 9.83 25.34
N VAL A 167 -19.18 10.75 25.65
CA VAL A 167 -18.96 11.89 26.55
C VAL A 167 -18.45 11.50 27.94
N ASN A 168 -18.77 10.30 28.43
CA ASN A 168 -18.35 9.79 29.74
C ASN A 168 -17.22 8.74 29.68
N MET A 169 -16.74 8.39 28.49
CA MET A 169 -15.73 7.34 28.28
C MET A 169 -14.30 7.89 28.44
N THR A 170 -14.03 8.51 29.59
CA THR A 170 -12.78 9.25 29.87
C THR A 170 -11.52 8.37 30.00
N SER A 171 -11.70 7.05 30.12
CA SER A 171 -10.61 6.06 30.13
C SER A 171 -10.02 5.77 28.74
N LEU A 172 -10.64 6.29 27.67
CA LEU A 172 -10.19 6.03 26.30
C LEU A 172 -8.77 6.55 26.06
N TYR A 173 -7.94 5.66 25.53
CA TYR A 173 -6.61 5.93 24.99
C TYR A 173 -6.65 6.01 23.46
N THR A 174 -7.40 5.09 22.83
CA THR A 174 -7.64 5.05 21.39
C THR A 174 -9.14 5.15 21.12
N LEU A 175 -9.54 6.16 20.35
CA LEU A 175 -10.87 6.29 19.79
C LEU A 175 -10.78 6.37 18.27
N ASP A 176 -11.21 5.31 17.60
CA ASP A 176 -11.28 5.21 16.15
C ASP A 176 -12.74 4.95 15.75
N LEU A 177 -13.39 6.00 15.25
CA LEU A 177 -14.76 5.99 14.72
C LEU A 177 -14.75 6.43 13.26
N ARG A 178 -13.69 6.10 12.54
CA ARG A 178 -13.58 6.34 11.11
C ARG A 178 -14.76 5.73 10.35
N ASN A 179 -15.28 6.43 9.35
CA ASN A 179 -16.34 5.91 8.46
C ASN A 179 -17.54 5.30 9.23
N SER A 180 -17.95 5.96 10.31
CA SER A 180 -19.01 5.49 11.23
C SER A 180 -20.34 6.23 11.05
N ARG A 181 -20.49 6.98 9.94
CA ARG A 181 -21.68 7.77 9.60
C ARG A 181 -22.09 8.78 10.68
N ILE A 182 -21.11 9.46 11.27
CA ILE A 182 -21.32 10.47 12.31
C ILE A 182 -21.57 11.83 11.66
N SER A 183 -22.52 12.61 12.16
CA SER A 183 -22.85 13.94 11.59
C SER A 183 -22.94 15.07 12.63
N ASP A 184 -22.61 14.75 13.88
CA ASP A 184 -22.65 15.67 15.00
C ASP A 184 -21.74 16.89 14.76
N ASN A 185 -22.01 17.95 15.51
CA ASN A 185 -21.05 19.04 15.62
C ASN A 185 -19.87 18.58 16.48
N LEU A 186 -18.63 18.83 16.06
CA LEU A 186 -17.44 18.44 16.83
C LEU A 186 -17.42 19.01 18.26
N ALA A 187 -18.03 20.19 18.47
CA ALA A 187 -18.14 20.82 19.78
C ALA A 187 -19.18 20.16 20.72
N SER A 188 -19.90 19.12 20.27
CA SER A 188 -20.81 18.33 21.13
C SER A 188 -20.04 17.50 22.17
N VAL A 189 -18.75 17.26 21.93
CA VAL A 189 -17.87 16.52 22.84
C VAL A 189 -16.83 17.48 23.45
N ASP A 190 -16.79 17.51 24.77
CA ASP A 190 -15.73 18.19 25.50
C ASP A 190 -14.51 17.27 25.66
N PHE A 191 -13.60 17.34 24.68
CA PHE A 191 -12.40 16.51 24.64
C PHE A 191 -11.42 16.77 25.81
N SER A 192 -11.57 17.88 26.55
CA SER A 192 -10.72 18.18 27.71
C SER A 192 -10.84 17.14 28.84
N LYS A 193 -11.93 16.37 28.85
CA LYS A 193 -12.17 15.29 29.83
C LYS A 193 -11.38 14.01 29.54
N PHE A 194 -10.82 13.86 28.34
CA PHE A 194 -10.17 12.63 27.89
C PHE A 194 -8.67 12.68 28.18
N VAL A 195 -8.33 12.61 29.47
CA VAL A 195 -6.97 12.82 29.98
C VAL A 195 -5.94 11.75 29.55
N ASN A 196 -6.39 10.63 28.97
CA ASN A 196 -5.55 9.55 28.46
C ASN A 196 -5.57 9.40 26.93
N LEU A 197 -6.38 10.20 26.22
CA LEU A 197 -6.62 9.99 24.79
C LEU A 197 -5.41 10.41 23.96
N ASN A 198 -4.73 9.41 23.39
CA ASN A 198 -3.53 9.58 22.57
C ASN A 198 -3.83 9.51 21.07
N TYR A 199 -4.82 8.71 20.68
CA TYR A 199 -5.22 8.51 19.29
C TYR A 199 -6.70 8.83 19.10
N LEU A 200 -6.99 9.81 18.24
CA LEU A 200 -8.34 10.16 17.82
C LEU A 200 -8.48 10.13 16.29
N ASP A 201 -9.31 9.23 15.78
CA ASP A 201 -9.68 9.17 14.38
C ASP A 201 -11.20 9.26 14.23
N LEU A 202 -11.65 10.38 13.65
CA LEU A 202 -13.04 10.64 13.27
C LEU A 202 -13.16 10.89 11.77
N SER A 203 -12.17 10.45 10.98
CA SER A 203 -12.11 10.69 9.55
C SER A 203 -13.24 9.98 8.78
N PHE A 204 -13.53 10.46 7.57
CA PHE A 204 -14.55 9.90 6.66
C PHE A 204 -15.95 9.87 7.28
N ASN A 205 -16.34 10.96 7.95
CA ASN A 205 -17.68 11.15 8.49
C ASN A 205 -18.31 12.40 7.88
N SER A 206 -19.44 12.85 8.42
CA SER A 206 -20.12 14.09 8.05
C SER A 206 -20.09 15.11 9.20
N ILE A 207 -19.04 15.08 10.03
CA ILE A 207 -18.92 15.92 11.23
C ILE A 207 -18.83 17.39 10.82
N THR A 208 -19.56 18.24 11.54
CA THR A 208 -19.64 19.69 11.29
C THR A 208 -18.98 20.49 12.42
N GLY A 209 -18.94 21.81 12.28
CA GLY A 209 -18.42 22.72 13.31
C GLY A 209 -16.98 23.12 13.06
N LYS A 210 -16.32 23.62 14.12
CA LYS A 210 -14.97 24.17 14.08
C LYS A 210 -14.01 23.28 14.84
N VAL A 211 -12.76 23.22 14.40
CA VAL A 211 -11.67 22.65 15.20
C VAL A 211 -11.40 23.58 16.38
N THR A 212 -11.55 23.08 17.61
CA THR A 212 -11.45 23.90 18.82
C THR A 212 -10.03 23.91 19.38
N PRO A 213 -9.61 25.01 20.06
CA PRO A 213 -8.33 25.03 20.76
C PRO A 213 -8.21 23.92 21.83
N ASN A 214 -9.31 23.56 22.49
CA ASN A 214 -9.30 22.51 23.51
C ASN A 214 -8.92 21.14 22.95
N LEU A 215 -9.35 20.81 21.73
CA LEU A 215 -8.97 19.57 21.07
C LEU A 215 -7.49 19.58 20.66
N LEU A 216 -7.04 20.68 20.04
CA LEU A 216 -5.65 20.81 19.59
C LEU A 216 -4.63 20.94 20.73
N ASN A 217 -5.05 21.45 21.90
CA ASN A 217 -4.22 21.58 23.09
C ASN A 217 -4.38 20.39 24.07
N LEU A 218 -4.98 19.29 23.64
CA LEU A 218 -5.14 18.10 24.48
C LEU A 218 -3.77 17.42 24.69
N ASN A 219 -3.19 17.60 25.87
CA ASN A 219 -1.82 17.16 26.21
C ASN A 219 -1.46 15.68 25.99
N PRO A 220 -2.35 14.67 26.13
CA PRO A 220 -1.99 13.29 25.78
C PRO A 220 -2.07 12.98 24.28
N LEU A 221 -2.75 13.84 23.50
CA LEU A 221 -3.10 13.55 22.12
C LEU A 221 -1.88 13.68 21.20
N GLU A 222 -1.59 12.62 20.48
CA GLU A 222 -0.44 12.52 19.57
C GLU A 222 -0.90 12.41 18.11
N PHE A 223 -1.98 11.68 17.87
CA PHE A 223 -2.54 11.44 16.54
C PHE A 223 -3.97 11.96 16.45
N LEU A 224 -4.19 12.91 15.55
CA LEU A 224 -5.50 13.49 15.26
C LEU A 224 -5.84 13.35 13.78
N PHE A 225 -6.88 12.58 13.46
CA PHE A 225 -7.41 12.43 12.12
C PHE A 225 -8.86 12.89 12.06
N LEU A 226 -9.10 14.01 11.37
CA LEU A 226 -10.44 14.57 11.12
C LEU A 226 -10.70 14.73 9.61
N GLY A 227 -9.87 14.12 8.76
CA GLY A 227 -9.97 14.26 7.32
C GLY A 227 -11.29 13.74 6.76
N SER A 228 -11.71 14.24 5.60
CA SER A 228 -12.97 13.85 4.93
C SER A 228 -14.19 14.04 5.84
N ASN A 229 -14.43 15.30 6.22
CA ASN A 229 -15.58 15.74 7.03
C ASN A 229 -16.13 17.07 6.48
N ASN A 230 -17.06 17.69 7.22
CA ASN A 230 -17.67 18.98 6.87
C ASN A 230 -17.28 20.09 7.86
N LEU A 231 -16.05 20.02 8.40
CA LEU A 231 -15.51 21.04 9.32
C LEU A 231 -15.24 22.34 8.58
N SER A 232 -15.43 23.47 9.25
CA SER A 232 -15.30 24.80 8.67
C SER A 232 -14.69 25.80 9.64
N GLY A 233 -14.41 27.00 9.15
CA GLY A 233 -13.81 28.08 9.93
C GLY A 233 -12.30 28.04 9.94
N ILE A 234 -11.72 28.88 10.80
CA ILE A 234 -10.27 29.06 10.92
C ILE A 234 -9.65 28.05 11.89
N LEU A 235 -8.38 27.71 11.67
CA LEU A 235 -7.60 26.90 12.60
C LEU A 235 -7.10 27.73 13.78
N PRO A 236 -7.09 27.18 15.01
CA PRO A 236 -6.44 27.81 16.15
C PRO A 236 -4.93 28.01 15.96
N ASP A 237 -4.38 29.05 16.58
CA ASP A 237 -2.96 29.43 16.46
C ASP A 237 -1.99 28.57 17.29
N MET A 238 -2.51 27.76 18.22
CA MET A 238 -1.72 26.94 19.13
C MET A 238 -2.17 25.48 19.12
N ILE A 239 -1.19 24.59 19.30
CA ILE A 239 -1.36 23.15 19.45
C ILE A 239 -0.55 22.67 20.67
N SER A 240 -0.92 21.51 21.21
CA SER A 240 -0.12 20.80 22.21
C SER A 240 1.21 20.33 21.59
N PRO A 241 2.34 20.38 22.33
CA PRO A 241 3.61 19.81 21.88
C PRO A 241 3.59 18.27 21.76
N SER A 242 2.54 17.61 22.29
CA SER A 242 2.37 16.16 22.15
C SER A 242 1.93 15.73 20.75
N LEU A 243 1.28 16.62 19.98
CA LEU A 243 0.79 16.30 18.65
C LEU A 243 1.96 16.11 17.70
N THR A 244 2.00 14.94 17.06
CA THR A 244 2.98 14.62 16.01
C THR A 244 2.31 14.44 14.66
N THR A 245 0.99 14.21 14.63
CA THR A 245 0.21 14.00 13.40
C THR A 245 -1.14 14.68 13.46
N ILE A 246 -1.44 15.49 12.45
CA ILE A 246 -2.71 16.19 12.27
C ILE A 246 -3.18 16.05 10.82
N ASP A 247 -4.23 15.27 10.59
CA ASP A 247 -4.93 15.23 9.31
C ASP A 247 -6.25 16.01 9.39
N LEU A 248 -6.35 17.04 8.57
CA LEU A 248 -7.54 17.89 8.40
C LEU A 248 -7.95 17.97 6.92
N SER A 249 -7.46 17.05 6.10
CA SER A 249 -7.71 17.05 4.66
C SER A 249 -9.21 16.89 4.35
N TYR A 250 -9.66 17.29 3.15
CA TYR A 250 -11.05 17.12 2.71
C TYR A 250 -12.09 17.68 3.69
N ASN A 251 -11.95 18.95 4.03
CA ASN A 251 -12.90 19.70 4.85
C ASN A 251 -13.29 21.01 4.14
N MET A 252 -13.85 21.97 4.86
CA MET A 252 -14.18 23.33 4.41
C MET A 252 -13.45 24.40 5.23
N LEU A 253 -12.29 24.06 5.81
CA LEU A 253 -11.49 24.97 6.63
C LEU A 253 -10.94 26.12 5.79
N SER A 254 -10.79 27.29 6.39
CA SER A 254 -10.39 28.51 5.68
C SER A 254 -9.51 29.42 6.54
N GLY A 255 -9.16 30.59 6.01
CA GLY A 255 -8.29 31.54 6.69
C GLY A 255 -6.81 31.37 6.32
N ARG A 256 -5.93 31.83 7.20
CA ARG A 256 -4.47 31.71 7.03
C ARG A 256 -3.96 30.43 7.68
N TYR A 257 -2.85 29.91 7.16
CA TYR A 257 -2.15 28.79 7.78
C TYR A 257 -1.54 29.22 9.12
N PRO A 258 -1.80 28.50 10.22
CA PRO A 258 -1.13 28.75 11.49
C PRO A 258 0.37 28.46 11.42
N SER A 259 1.15 29.10 12.30
CA SER A 259 2.61 28.94 12.33
C SER A 259 3.07 27.50 12.65
N TRP A 260 2.26 26.73 13.38
CA TRP A 260 2.59 25.37 13.77
C TRP A 260 2.62 24.38 12.61
N VAL A 261 2.04 24.71 11.45
CA VAL A 261 2.01 23.83 10.27
C VAL A 261 3.43 23.49 9.77
N ASN A 262 4.43 24.29 10.15
CA ASN A 262 5.83 24.11 9.75
C ASN A 262 6.73 23.61 10.88
N MET A 263 6.15 23.27 12.03
CA MET A 263 6.94 22.75 13.14
C MET A 263 7.67 21.48 12.70
N ASN A 264 8.97 21.41 13.00
CA ASN A 264 9.75 20.20 12.77
C ASN A 264 9.12 19.03 13.52
N ASN A 265 9.12 17.84 12.89
CA ASN A 265 8.55 16.60 13.42
C ASN A 265 7.01 16.60 13.57
N LEU A 266 6.30 17.55 12.96
CA LEU A 266 4.85 17.52 12.86
C LEU A 266 4.44 17.11 11.43
N HIS A 267 3.64 16.06 11.31
CA HIS A 267 3.02 15.63 10.06
C HIS A 267 1.64 16.27 9.93
N VAL A 268 1.45 17.14 8.94
CA VAL A 268 0.19 17.84 8.71
C VAL A 268 -0.31 17.60 7.29
N ASN A 269 -1.58 17.22 7.18
CA ASN A 269 -2.28 17.16 5.90
C ASN A 269 -3.47 18.12 5.87
N LEU A 270 -3.41 19.10 4.96
CA LEU A 270 -4.45 20.14 4.76
C LEU A 270 -5.04 20.11 3.34
N VAL A 271 -4.81 19.03 2.59
CA VAL A 271 -5.31 18.87 1.21
C VAL A 271 -6.83 19.06 1.16
N TRP A 272 -7.33 19.71 0.11
CA TRP A 272 -8.76 19.86 -0.19
C TRP A 272 -9.56 20.68 0.84
N ASN A 273 -9.06 21.88 1.16
CA ASN A 273 -9.70 22.90 1.99
C ASN A 273 -9.84 24.24 1.24
N ASN A 274 -10.26 25.30 1.94
CA ASN A 274 -10.48 26.67 1.42
C ASN A 274 -9.47 27.69 1.99
N PHE A 275 -8.22 27.30 2.25
CA PHE A 275 -7.24 28.22 2.82
C PHE A 275 -6.83 29.29 1.81
N GLY A 276 -6.78 30.54 2.26
CA GLY A 276 -6.40 31.68 1.43
C GLY A 276 -4.89 31.74 1.22
N ILE A 277 -4.46 31.88 -0.04
CA ILE A 277 -3.05 32.01 -0.40
C ILE A 277 -2.70 33.50 -0.40
N ASP A 278 -2.17 33.98 0.71
CA ASP A 278 -1.53 35.30 0.78
C ASP A 278 -0.06 35.12 0.38
N ASN A 279 0.44 35.89 -0.59
CA ASN A 279 1.83 35.81 -1.09
C ASN A 279 2.89 36.04 0.01
N SER A 280 2.49 36.52 1.19
CA SER A 280 3.32 36.58 2.40
C SER A 280 3.60 35.21 3.06
N ASN A 281 2.89 34.14 2.66
CA ASN A 281 2.93 32.80 3.27
C ASN A 281 3.53 31.70 2.38
N ASN A 282 4.08 32.02 1.19
CA ASN A 282 4.60 31.01 0.25
C ASN A 282 5.81 30.20 0.76
N SER A 283 6.44 30.62 1.87
CA SER A 283 7.57 29.91 2.48
C SER A 283 7.18 28.86 3.51
N ILE A 284 5.88 28.71 3.80
CA ILE A 284 5.40 27.96 4.96
C ILE A 284 5.18 26.47 4.61
N LEU A 285 4.56 26.14 3.49
CA LEU A 285 4.13 24.77 3.19
C LEU A 285 5.01 24.03 2.18
N PRO A 286 5.04 22.68 2.22
CA PRO A 286 5.54 21.86 1.11
C PRO A 286 4.91 22.32 -0.21
N SER A 287 5.75 22.50 -1.23
CA SER A 287 5.36 23.07 -2.52
C SER A 287 4.16 22.35 -3.12
N GLY A 288 3.23 23.13 -3.70
CA GLY A 288 2.08 22.59 -4.43
C GLY A 288 0.81 22.39 -3.62
N LEU A 289 0.77 22.64 -2.29
CA LEU A 289 -0.50 22.56 -1.54
C LEU A 289 -1.56 23.51 -2.07
N ASN A 290 -1.16 24.67 -2.58
CA ASN A 290 -2.04 25.61 -3.26
C ASN A 290 -2.80 24.95 -4.43
N CYS A 291 -2.17 24.02 -5.14
CA CYS A 291 -2.80 23.25 -6.19
C CYS A 291 -3.76 22.16 -5.68
N LEU A 292 -3.61 21.76 -4.43
CA LEU A 292 -4.46 20.74 -3.80
C LEU A 292 -5.54 21.36 -2.89
N GLN A 293 -5.70 22.69 -2.87
CA GLN A 293 -6.88 23.31 -2.27
C GLN A 293 -8.10 23.16 -3.19
N ARG A 294 -9.29 23.36 -2.63
CA ARG A 294 -10.54 23.38 -3.41
C ARG A 294 -10.43 24.41 -4.54
N ASP A 295 -11.07 24.10 -5.65
CA ASP A 295 -11.05 24.89 -6.90
C ASP A 295 -9.67 25.02 -7.57
N THR A 296 -8.63 24.34 -7.06
CA THR A 296 -7.30 24.23 -7.70
C THR A 296 -6.72 25.56 -8.19
N PRO A 297 -6.57 26.57 -7.32
CA PRO A 297 -6.29 27.96 -7.69
C PRO A 297 -4.90 28.22 -8.32
N CYS A 298 -4.06 27.20 -8.48
CA CYS A 298 -2.68 27.37 -8.95
C CYS A 298 -2.52 27.42 -10.48
N PHE A 299 -3.61 27.30 -11.24
CA PHE A 299 -3.59 27.32 -12.70
C PHE A 299 -4.38 28.49 -13.27
N ASP A 300 -3.72 29.26 -14.15
CA ASP A 300 -4.39 30.24 -15.01
C ASP A 300 -5.01 29.58 -16.26
N SER A 301 -4.46 28.44 -16.72
CA SER A 301 -4.97 27.67 -17.87
C SER A 301 -4.48 26.21 -17.84
N PRO A 302 -5.34 25.22 -18.14
CA PRO A 302 -4.96 23.81 -18.15
C PRO A 302 -4.05 23.47 -19.34
N SER A 303 -3.00 22.68 -19.10
CA SER A 303 -1.98 22.38 -20.11
C SER A 303 -1.72 20.88 -20.34
N TYR A 304 -2.22 20.01 -19.48
CA TYR A 304 -1.89 18.58 -19.52
C TYR A 304 -3.04 17.74 -20.09
N SER A 305 -2.71 16.75 -20.91
CA SER A 305 -3.64 15.72 -21.43
C SER A 305 -3.36 14.33 -20.87
N SER A 306 -2.28 14.17 -20.10
CA SER A 306 -1.93 12.90 -19.48
C SER A 306 -0.92 13.04 -18.35
N PHE A 307 -0.86 12.02 -17.50
CA PHE A 307 0.24 11.76 -16.56
C PHE A 307 0.31 10.26 -16.27
N ALA A 308 1.49 9.77 -15.89
CA ALA A 308 1.70 8.39 -15.47
C ALA A 308 2.69 8.36 -14.31
N VAL A 309 2.48 7.46 -13.36
CA VAL A 309 3.22 7.40 -12.09
C VAL A 309 3.69 5.98 -11.81
N ASP A 310 4.98 5.82 -11.57
CA ASP A 310 5.60 4.60 -11.04
C ASP A 310 5.60 4.68 -9.51
N SER A 311 4.65 3.99 -8.88
CA SER A 311 4.33 4.15 -7.46
C SER A 311 5.39 3.47 -6.58
N GLY A 312 6.20 4.28 -5.88
CA GLY A 312 7.35 3.80 -5.11
C GLY A 312 8.64 3.68 -5.93
N GLY A 313 8.60 3.97 -7.23
CA GLY A 313 9.76 3.98 -8.11
C GLY A 313 10.66 5.19 -7.90
N SER A 314 11.96 5.04 -8.12
CA SER A 314 12.98 6.10 -7.92
C SER A 314 13.54 6.70 -9.21
N ARG A 315 13.11 6.19 -10.37
CA ARG A 315 13.52 6.68 -11.68
C ARG A 315 12.38 6.60 -12.68
N PRO A 316 12.36 7.45 -13.71
CA PRO A 316 11.36 7.32 -14.76
C PRO A 316 11.48 5.98 -15.51
N ILE A 317 10.33 5.39 -15.81
CA ILE A 317 10.22 4.15 -16.60
C ILE A 317 9.41 4.43 -17.85
N ARG A 318 9.86 3.90 -18.99
CA ARG A 318 9.10 3.95 -20.24
C ARG A 318 8.28 2.67 -20.39
N GLY A 319 6.96 2.80 -20.34
CA GLY A 319 6.05 1.67 -20.49
C GLY A 319 5.89 1.23 -21.95
N SER A 320 5.34 0.04 -22.14
CA SER A 320 4.99 -0.52 -23.45
C SER A 320 3.90 0.29 -24.17
N ASP A 321 3.13 1.08 -23.43
CA ASP A 321 2.16 2.08 -23.90
C ASP A 321 2.82 3.39 -24.41
N ASN A 322 4.15 3.48 -24.42
CA ASN A 322 4.95 4.68 -24.68
C ASN A 322 4.83 5.81 -23.65
N SER A 323 4.06 5.62 -22.57
CA SER A 323 4.00 6.57 -21.47
C SER A 323 5.33 6.60 -20.73
N ILE A 324 5.69 7.78 -20.21
CA ILE A 324 6.79 7.94 -19.27
C ILE A 324 6.18 7.99 -17.88
N TYR A 325 6.35 6.91 -17.11
CA TYR A 325 5.93 6.82 -15.72
C TYR A 325 6.93 7.62 -14.87
N GLU A 326 6.46 8.71 -14.29
CA GLU A 326 7.24 9.58 -13.41
C GLU A 326 7.38 8.90 -12.03
N PRO A 327 8.56 8.97 -11.38
CA PRO A 327 8.78 8.27 -10.11
C PRO A 327 8.00 8.91 -8.97
N ASP A 328 7.45 8.07 -8.10
CA ASP A 328 6.90 8.44 -6.81
C ASP A 328 7.70 7.81 -5.67
N ASP A 329 8.88 8.38 -5.41
CA ASP A 329 9.77 8.03 -4.30
C ASP A 329 9.61 8.96 -3.08
N ALA A 330 8.58 9.80 -3.08
CA ALA A 330 8.34 10.77 -2.02
C ALA A 330 8.19 10.07 -0.66
N SER A 331 8.83 10.63 0.36
CA SER A 331 8.63 10.22 1.76
C SER A 331 7.27 10.75 2.24
N LEU A 332 6.31 9.85 2.41
CA LEU A 332 4.92 10.17 2.76
C LEU A 332 4.53 9.52 4.09
N PRO A 333 4.79 10.16 5.25
CA PRO A 333 4.32 9.67 6.54
C PRO A 333 2.78 9.70 6.66
N VAL A 334 2.27 9.25 7.81
CA VAL A 334 0.85 9.00 8.12
C VAL A 334 -0.15 10.15 7.88
N ALA A 335 0.30 11.40 7.77
CA ALA A 335 -0.51 12.53 7.35
C ALA A 335 0.34 13.46 6.49
N SER A 336 0.37 13.20 5.18
CA SER A 336 1.26 13.92 4.28
C SER A 336 0.74 13.94 2.85
N TYR A 337 1.33 14.83 2.06
CA TYR A 337 1.12 14.91 0.63
C TYR A 337 2.43 15.29 -0.06
N TYR A 338 2.47 15.02 -1.37
CA TYR A 338 3.53 15.44 -2.27
C TYR A 338 2.89 15.92 -3.57
N VAL A 339 3.46 16.95 -4.18
CA VAL A 339 3.10 17.46 -5.50
C VAL A 339 4.37 17.61 -6.30
N THR A 340 4.36 17.18 -7.56
CA THR A 340 5.53 17.31 -8.41
C THR A 340 5.89 18.77 -8.69
N ASN A 341 7.16 19.01 -9.01
CA ASN A 341 7.63 20.34 -9.40
C ASN A 341 6.93 20.90 -10.65
N SER A 342 6.49 20.02 -11.55
CA SER A 342 5.69 20.37 -12.73
C SER A 342 4.22 20.65 -12.39
N THR A 343 3.83 20.43 -11.13
CA THR A 343 2.46 20.47 -10.61
C THR A 343 1.48 19.70 -11.49
N ARG A 344 1.94 18.62 -12.12
CA ARG A 344 1.13 17.79 -13.02
C ARG A 344 0.34 16.74 -12.25
N TRP A 345 0.94 16.19 -11.20
CA TRP A 345 0.31 15.21 -10.35
C TRP A 345 0.77 15.37 -8.91
N GLY A 346 -0.01 14.81 -7.99
CA GLY A 346 0.34 14.72 -6.58
C GLY A 346 -0.19 13.45 -5.95
N VAL A 347 0.18 13.22 -4.70
CA VAL A 347 -0.22 12.07 -3.92
C VAL A 347 -0.41 12.48 -2.46
N SER A 348 -1.38 11.89 -1.78
CA SER A 348 -1.66 12.10 -0.35
C SER A 348 -1.80 10.75 0.35
N ASN A 349 -1.17 10.64 1.52
CA ASN A 349 -1.20 9.47 2.39
C ASN A 349 -1.77 9.84 3.76
N ILE A 350 -2.72 9.04 4.24
CA ILE A 350 -3.41 9.27 5.52
C ILE A 350 -3.57 7.96 6.30
N GLY A 351 -3.49 8.08 7.63
CA GLY A 351 -3.94 7.09 8.61
C GLY A 351 -2.80 6.44 9.37
N ARG A 352 -3.14 5.75 10.46
CA ARG A 352 -2.23 4.94 11.26
C ARG A 352 -3.01 3.79 11.90
N PHE A 353 -2.50 2.58 11.83
CA PHE A 353 -3.19 1.44 12.45
C PHE A 353 -2.22 0.48 13.13
N MET A 354 -1.40 -0.25 12.37
CA MET A 354 -0.38 -1.17 12.88
C MET A 354 0.89 -1.04 12.03
N ASP A 355 1.45 0.18 12.00
CA ASP A 355 2.52 0.58 11.07
C ASP A 355 3.80 -0.25 11.19
N SER A 356 4.56 -0.29 10.10
CA SER A 356 5.86 -0.93 10.06
C SER A 356 6.86 -0.17 10.94
N SER A 357 7.81 -0.89 11.51
CA SER A 357 8.89 -0.30 12.32
C SER A 357 9.82 0.62 11.53
N ASN A 358 9.86 0.49 10.19
CA ASN A 358 10.70 1.32 9.31
C ASN A 358 10.01 2.60 8.83
N GLY A 359 8.71 2.79 9.10
CA GLY A 359 7.94 3.97 8.69
C GLY A 359 7.81 4.19 7.18
N SER A 360 8.21 3.23 6.35
CA SER A 360 8.12 3.31 4.89
C SER A 360 6.85 2.64 4.39
N TYR A 361 6.11 3.36 3.56
CA TYR A 361 4.95 2.84 2.83
C TYR A 361 5.27 2.51 1.37
N ILE A 362 6.55 2.27 1.06
CA ILE A 362 6.98 1.74 -0.24
C ILE A 362 7.48 0.32 -0.02
N ILE A 363 6.95 -0.61 -0.82
CA ILE A 363 7.36 -2.01 -0.84
C ILE A 363 8.10 -2.33 -2.13
N TYR A 364 9.07 -3.22 -2.05
CA TYR A 364 9.95 -3.58 -3.15
C TYR A 364 10.13 -5.10 -3.25
N THR A 365 10.22 -5.60 -4.49
CA THR A 365 10.66 -6.96 -4.80
C THR A 365 11.52 -6.97 -6.06
N SER A 366 12.53 -7.85 -6.10
CA SER A 366 13.35 -8.05 -7.30
C SER A 366 12.78 -9.10 -8.26
N ARG A 367 11.55 -9.57 -8.02
CA ARG A 367 10.92 -10.61 -8.84
C ARG A 367 10.48 -10.08 -10.20
N ARG A 368 10.32 -11.00 -11.14
CA ARG A 368 9.68 -10.74 -12.43
C ARG A 368 8.19 -11.04 -12.33
N PHE A 369 7.42 -10.29 -13.11
CA PHE A 369 5.97 -10.35 -13.12
C PHE A 369 5.48 -11.05 -14.38
N THR A 370 4.46 -11.88 -14.19
CA THR A 370 3.76 -12.50 -15.32
C THR A 370 2.56 -11.63 -15.73
N ASN A 371 2.04 -11.87 -16.94
CA ASN A 371 0.90 -11.14 -17.50
C ASN A 371 1.15 -9.64 -17.77
N THR A 372 2.40 -9.25 -18.00
CA THR A 372 2.78 -7.88 -18.37
C THR A 372 4.07 -7.87 -19.20
N LEU A 373 4.20 -6.88 -20.09
CA LEU A 373 5.46 -6.55 -20.76
C LEU A 373 6.32 -5.60 -19.90
N ASP A 374 5.69 -4.88 -18.98
CA ASP A 374 6.28 -3.82 -18.16
C ASP A 374 6.60 -4.34 -16.75
N SER A 375 7.33 -5.46 -16.66
CA SER A 375 7.62 -6.12 -15.38
C SER A 375 8.32 -5.20 -14.37
N GLU A 376 8.99 -4.14 -14.82
CA GLU A 376 9.69 -3.20 -13.93
C GLU A 376 8.71 -2.35 -13.10
N LEU A 377 7.58 -1.92 -13.66
CA LEU A 377 6.56 -1.10 -12.98
C LEU A 377 5.93 -1.78 -11.76
N PHE A 378 6.07 -3.11 -11.64
CA PHE A 378 5.49 -3.89 -10.55
C PHE A 378 6.51 -4.27 -9.47
N GLN A 379 7.79 -3.92 -9.66
CA GLN A 379 8.83 -4.19 -8.66
C GLN A 379 8.68 -3.34 -7.40
N THR A 380 8.02 -2.20 -7.52
CA THR A 380 7.64 -1.33 -6.41
C THR A 380 6.12 -1.21 -6.31
N ALA A 381 5.66 -0.89 -5.11
CA ALA A 381 4.31 -0.40 -4.91
C ALA A 381 4.27 0.58 -3.72
N ARG A 382 3.39 1.57 -3.82
CA ARG A 382 3.05 2.45 -2.69
C ARG A 382 1.85 1.89 -1.94
N MET A 383 1.96 1.84 -0.62
CA MET A 383 0.89 1.48 0.32
C MET A 383 0.37 2.70 1.08
N SER A 384 -0.73 2.51 1.81
CA SER A 384 -1.19 3.46 2.82
C SER A 384 -1.86 2.72 3.98
N PRO A 385 -1.75 3.22 5.23
CA PRO A 385 -2.52 2.71 6.35
C PRO A 385 -4.04 2.81 6.18
N SER A 386 -4.54 3.88 5.55
CA SER A 386 -5.98 4.14 5.50
C SER A 386 -6.43 4.65 4.13
N SER A 387 -5.86 5.76 3.67
CA SER A 387 -6.28 6.41 2.43
C SER A 387 -5.06 6.85 1.63
N LEU A 388 -4.96 6.32 0.41
CA LEU A 388 -3.99 6.71 -0.59
C LEU A 388 -4.73 7.41 -1.72
N ARG A 389 -4.37 8.66 -2.00
CA ARG A 389 -4.99 9.45 -3.06
C ARG A 389 -3.95 9.93 -4.05
N TYR A 390 -4.20 9.76 -5.34
CA TYR A 390 -3.42 10.37 -6.41
C TYR A 390 -4.26 11.43 -7.10
N TYR A 391 -3.57 12.49 -7.50
CA TYR A 391 -4.17 13.66 -8.13
C TYR A 391 -3.56 13.88 -9.49
N GLY A 392 -4.39 14.08 -10.51
CA GLY A 392 -3.97 14.75 -11.73
C GLY A 392 -4.40 16.20 -11.66
N ILE A 393 -3.46 17.11 -11.89
CA ILE A 393 -3.63 18.53 -11.61
C ILE A 393 -3.36 19.32 -12.90
N GLY A 394 -4.22 20.27 -13.24
CA GLY A 394 -4.08 21.09 -14.46
C GLY A 394 -4.35 20.31 -15.75
N LEU A 395 -5.15 19.24 -15.67
CA LEU A 395 -5.61 18.45 -16.81
C LEU A 395 -6.64 19.23 -17.63
N LYS A 396 -6.67 19.09 -18.95
CA LYS A 396 -7.77 19.65 -19.76
C LYS A 396 -9.08 18.96 -19.38
N ASN A 397 -10.19 19.69 -19.35
CA ASN A 397 -11.51 19.07 -19.13
C ASN A 397 -11.85 18.17 -20.32
N GLY A 398 -12.52 17.06 -20.05
CA GLY A 398 -12.91 16.08 -21.08
C GLY A 398 -12.88 14.66 -20.56
N MET A 399 -13.02 13.70 -21.46
CA MET A 399 -13.00 12.28 -21.12
C MET A 399 -11.56 11.78 -21.00
N TYR A 400 -11.29 10.98 -19.97
CA TYR A 400 -9.99 10.36 -19.72
C TYR A 400 -10.15 8.87 -19.48
N SER A 401 -9.14 8.11 -19.91
CA SER A 401 -8.93 6.73 -19.51
C SER A 401 -7.99 6.72 -18.31
N VAL A 402 -8.44 6.14 -17.19
CA VAL A 402 -7.64 5.90 -15.99
C VAL A 402 -7.30 4.42 -15.94
N VAL A 403 -6.00 4.12 -15.98
CA VAL A 403 -5.47 2.78 -15.86
C VAL A 403 -4.77 2.66 -14.51
N LEU A 404 -5.20 1.72 -13.68
CA LEU A 404 -4.58 1.38 -12.40
C LEU A 404 -3.93 0.02 -12.50
N GLN A 405 -2.67 -0.08 -12.05
CA GLN A 405 -1.86 -1.28 -12.15
C GLN A 405 -1.45 -1.76 -10.76
N PHE A 406 -1.76 -3.02 -10.47
CA PHE A 406 -1.58 -3.64 -9.17
C PHE A 406 -0.82 -4.96 -9.30
N ALA A 407 -0.07 -5.29 -8.27
CA ALA A 407 0.35 -6.66 -7.99
C ALA A 407 0.49 -6.86 -6.48
N GLU A 408 0.19 -8.06 -5.99
CA GLU A 408 0.53 -8.45 -4.62
C GLU A 408 1.97 -8.95 -4.62
N ILE A 409 2.85 -8.22 -3.94
CA ILE A 409 4.30 -8.44 -3.98
C ILE A 409 4.90 -8.77 -2.61
N PHE A 410 4.07 -8.79 -1.57
CA PHE A 410 4.50 -9.02 -0.21
C PHE A 410 4.03 -10.36 0.35
N PHE A 411 2.77 -10.74 0.10
CA PHE A 411 2.26 -12.03 0.53
C PHE A 411 2.77 -13.15 -0.38
N PRO A 412 3.51 -14.15 0.11
CA PRO A 412 4.01 -15.23 -0.73
C PRO A 412 2.89 -16.21 -1.15
N ASP A 413 3.20 -17.10 -2.10
CA ASP A 413 2.31 -18.17 -2.58
C ASP A 413 2.60 -19.54 -1.93
N ASP A 414 3.49 -19.57 -0.93
CA ASP A 414 3.86 -20.80 -0.26
C ASP A 414 2.78 -21.30 0.71
N GLN A 415 2.89 -22.55 1.15
CA GLN A 415 2.00 -23.14 2.14
C GLN A 415 2.48 -22.83 3.55
N THR A 416 2.62 -21.55 3.88
CA THR A 416 3.03 -21.08 5.19
C THR A 416 2.02 -20.09 5.74
N TRP A 417 2.05 -19.85 7.05
CA TRP A 417 1.19 -18.86 7.69
C TRP A 417 1.35 -17.45 7.08
N LYS A 418 2.50 -17.15 6.44
CA LYS A 418 2.76 -15.87 5.77
C LYS A 418 1.88 -15.63 4.55
N SER A 419 1.49 -16.70 3.85
CA SER A 419 0.64 -16.60 2.65
C SER A 419 -0.83 -16.33 2.97
N MET A 420 -1.21 -16.37 4.25
CA MET A 420 -2.56 -16.09 4.75
C MET A 420 -2.89 -14.59 4.79
N GLY A 421 -1.91 -13.72 4.54
CA GLY A 421 -2.13 -12.29 4.46
C GLY A 421 -3.17 -11.92 3.39
N LYS A 422 -4.02 -10.95 3.72
CA LYS A 422 -5.06 -10.42 2.84
C LYS A 422 -4.92 -8.90 2.76
N ARG A 423 -5.03 -8.36 1.55
CA ARG A 423 -5.04 -6.92 1.29
C ARG A 423 -6.33 -6.59 0.56
N ILE A 424 -7.18 -5.81 1.21
CA ILE A 424 -8.52 -5.50 0.72
C ILE A 424 -8.74 -4.00 0.85
N PHE A 425 -9.19 -3.36 -0.21
CA PHE A 425 -9.48 -1.93 -0.22
C PHE A 425 -10.53 -1.58 -1.27
N ASN A 426 -11.11 -0.40 -1.18
CA ASN A 426 -12.05 0.12 -2.16
C ASN A 426 -11.32 1.04 -3.15
N ILE A 427 -11.82 1.12 -4.37
CA ILE A 427 -11.31 2.00 -5.42
C ILE A 427 -12.39 3.04 -5.73
N TYR A 428 -12.03 4.31 -5.58
CA TYR A 428 -12.86 5.45 -5.96
C TYR A 428 -12.13 6.29 -7.02
N ILE A 429 -12.90 6.86 -7.94
CA ILE A 429 -12.41 7.84 -8.92
C ILE A 429 -13.39 9.00 -8.96
N GLN A 430 -12.92 10.23 -8.74
CA GLN A 430 -13.74 11.44 -8.59
C GLN A 430 -14.85 11.28 -7.53
N GLY A 431 -14.56 10.54 -6.46
CA GLY A 431 -15.53 10.23 -5.40
C GLY A 431 -16.52 9.10 -5.71
N ASP A 432 -16.61 8.62 -6.96
CA ASP A 432 -17.45 7.47 -7.31
C ASP A 432 -16.80 6.16 -6.88
N LEU A 433 -17.54 5.31 -6.17
CA LEU A 433 -17.12 3.93 -5.87
C LEU A 433 -17.09 3.10 -7.16
N LYS A 434 -15.91 2.63 -7.57
CA LYS A 434 -15.72 1.77 -8.75
C LYS A 434 -15.59 0.30 -8.38
N GLU A 435 -14.84 -0.02 -7.32
CA GLU A 435 -14.73 -1.39 -6.80
C GLU A 435 -14.78 -1.39 -5.28
N THR A 436 -15.57 -2.31 -4.71
CA THR A 436 -15.65 -2.56 -3.26
C THR A 436 -14.91 -3.84 -2.93
N ASP A 437 -14.25 -3.88 -1.77
CA ASP A 437 -13.49 -5.03 -1.27
C ASP A 437 -12.53 -5.61 -2.34
N PHE A 438 -11.84 -4.74 -3.08
CA PHE A 438 -10.86 -5.13 -4.08
C PHE A 438 -9.68 -5.84 -3.42
N ASP A 439 -9.52 -7.11 -3.75
CA ASP A 439 -8.42 -7.98 -3.32
C ASP A 439 -7.59 -8.35 -4.55
N ILE A 440 -6.35 -7.85 -4.60
CA ILE A 440 -5.42 -8.02 -5.72
C ILE A 440 -5.15 -9.51 -5.99
N LYS A 441 -4.90 -10.29 -4.94
CA LYS A 441 -4.54 -11.71 -5.04
C LYS A 441 -5.75 -12.55 -5.44
N LYS A 442 -6.96 -12.14 -5.08
CA LYS A 442 -8.19 -12.76 -5.58
C LYS A 442 -8.36 -12.59 -7.10
N GLN A 443 -7.89 -11.48 -7.68
CA GLN A 443 -7.98 -11.25 -9.14
C GLN A 443 -7.07 -12.17 -9.97
N THR A 444 -6.07 -12.78 -9.34
CA THR A 444 -5.07 -13.63 -10.00
C THR A 444 -5.24 -15.10 -9.62
N ASN A 445 -6.44 -15.49 -9.17
CA ASN A 445 -6.74 -16.82 -8.65
C ASN A 445 -5.79 -17.25 -7.51
N GLY A 446 -5.45 -16.32 -6.63
CA GLY A 446 -4.63 -16.58 -5.45
C GLY A 446 -3.12 -16.48 -5.71
N LYS A 447 -2.66 -15.92 -6.83
CA LYS A 447 -1.23 -15.84 -7.20
C LYS A 447 -0.63 -14.47 -6.94
N SER A 448 0.45 -14.42 -6.20
CA SER A 448 1.27 -13.21 -6.07
C SER A 448 2.16 -13.01 -7.30
N TYR A 449 2.79 -11.85 -7.40
CA TYR A 449 3.71 -11.49 -8.50
C TYR A 449 3.11 -11.61 -9.92
N THR A 450 1.80 -11.35 -10.02
CA THR A 450 1.04 -11.37 -11.26
C THR A 450 0.37 -10.02 -11.44
N ALA A 451 0.57 -9.39 -12.59
CA ALA A 451 0.03 -8.06 -12.86
C ALA A 451 -1.50 -8.09 -13.02
N VAL A 452 -2.16 -7.14 -12.38
CA VAL A 452 -3.60 -6.89 -12.45
C VAL A 452 -3.81 -5.46 -12.92
N GLN A 453 -4.57 -5.29 -14.00
CA GLN A 453 -4.92 -3.99 -14.54
C GLN A 453 -6.42 -3.72 -14.34
N ARG A 454 -6.74 -2.46 -14.03
CA ARG A 454 -8.08 -1.91 -14.05
C ARG A 454 -8.11 -0.68 -14.93
N GLN A 455 -9.18 -0.54 -15.71
CA GLN A 455 -9.36 0.58 -16.60
C GLN A 455 -10.75 1.16 -16.43
N TYR A 456 -10.83 2.48 -16.30
CA TYR A 456 -12.07 3.22 -16.14
C TYR A 456 -12.06 4.44 -17.05
N THR A 457 -13.23 4.79 -17.56
CA THR A 457 -13.41 6.06 -18.27
C THR A 457 -14.10 7.05 -17.33
N VAL A 458 -13.56 8.26 -17.24
CA VAL A 458 -14.02 9.30 -16.32
C VAL A 458 -13.97 10.66 -17.01
N GLU A 459 -14.95 11.50 -16.69
CA GLU A 459 -14.95 12.90 -17.09
C GLU A 459 -14.13 13.72 -16.07
N VAL A 460 -13.08 14.38 -16.58
CA VAL A 460 -12.32 15.36 -15.83
C VAL A 460 -13.04 16.70 -15.94
N THR A 461 -13.44 17.22 -14.78
CA THR A 461 -14.02 18.55 -14.60
C THR A 461 -13.13 19.35 -13.66
N ASN A 462 -13.19 20.69 -13.74
CA ASN A 462 -12.35 21.61 -12.95
C ASN A 462 -10.85 21.33 -13.05
N ASN A 463 -10.40 20.76 -14.18
CA ASN A 463 -9.00 20.49 -14.48
C ASN A 463 -8.30 19.58 -13.47
N PHE A 464 -9.08 18.74 -12.79
CA PHE A 464 -8.61 17.93 -11.67
C PHE A 464 -9.19 16.52 -11.71
N ILE A 465 -8.39 15.55 -11.31
CA ILE A 465 -8.84 14.18 -11.07
C ILE A 465 -8.33 13.67 -9.72
N ASP A 466 -9.23 13.04 -8.96
CA ASP A 466 -8.95 12.33 -7.71
C ASP A 466 -9.09 10.81 -7.91
N ILE A 467 -8.02 10.06 -7.66
CA ILE A 467 -8.03 8.60 -7.60
C ILE A 467 -7.78 8.22 -6.16
N HIS A 468 -8.74 7.55 -5.52
CA HIS A 468 -8.70 7.27 -4.09
C HIS A 468 -8.80 5.77 -3.83
N LEU A 469 -7.74 5.22 -3.24
CA LEU A 469 -7.70 3.86 -2.74
C LEU A 469 -7.90 3.90 -1.23
N PHE A 470 -8.94 3.21 -0.74
CA PHE A 470 -9.44 3.36 0.62
C PHE A 470 -9.54 2.04 1.36
N TRP A 471 -8.88 1.92 2.51
CA TRP A 471 -8.89 0.72 3.32
C TRP A 471 -10.12 0.62 4.23
N ALA A 472 -11.22 0.00 3.82
CA ALA A 472 -12.44 -0.10 4.66
C ALA A 472 -12.33 -1.12 5.82
N GLY A 473 -11.24 -1.09 6.60
CA GLY A 473 -11.05 -1.90 7.80
C GLY A 473 -10.80 -3.40 7.55
N LYS A 474 -10.75 -3.84 6.29
CA LYS A 474 -10.66 -5.25 5.88
C LYS A 474 -9.25 -5.68 5.46
N GLY A 475 -8.93 -6.94 5.65
CA GLY A 475 -7.59 -7.48 5.44
C GLY A 475 -6.74 -7.54 6.71
N THR A 476 -5.59 -8.21 6.60
CA THR A 476 -4.75 -8.56 7.75
C THR A 476 -3.70 -7.49 8.02
N CYS A 477 -3.54 -7.08 9.29
CA CYS A 477 -2.57 -6.04 9.69
C CYS A 477 -1.13 -6.51 9.82
N CYS A 478 -0.98 -7.78 10.16
CA CYS A 478 0.15 -8.25 10.94
C CYS A 478 0.72 -9.58 10.40
N ILE A 479 0.46 -9.86 9.12
CA ILE A 479 0.90 -11.07 8.42
C ILE A 479 1.45 -10.65 7.05
N PRO A 480 2.65 -11.09 6.65
CA PRO A 480 3.65 -11.75 7.50
C PRO A 480 4.24 -10.84 8.58
N ASP A 481 4.21 -9.53 8.36
CA ASP A 481 4.78 -8.52 9.24
C ASP A 481 3.77 -7.38 9.46
N GLN A 482 3.96 -6.59 10.52
CA GLN A 482 3.19 -5.37 10.77
C GLN A 482 3.49 -4.32 9.69
N GLY A 483 2.50 -3.49 9.36
CA GLY A 483 2.65 -2.39 8.41
C GLY A 483 2.20 -2.69 6.99
N PHE A 484 1.89 -3.95 6.68
CA PHE A 484 1.60 -4.39 5.31
C PHE A 484 0.10 -4.62 5.08
N TYR A 485 -0.70 -3.62 5.41
CA TYR A 485 -2.15 -3.57 5.24
C TYR A 485 -2.56 -2.35 4.41
N GLY A 486 -3.87 -2.16 4.24
CA GLY A 486 -4.41 -1.04 3.47
C GLY A 486 -4.15 -1.13 1.96
N PRO A 487 -4.52 -0.09 1.19
CA PRO A 487 -4.35 -0.10 -0.26
C PRO A 487 -2.89 -0.25 -0.67
N SER A 488 -2.67 -0.78 -1.87
CA SER A 488 -1.37 -0.84 -2.52
C SER A 488 -1.56 -0.62 -4.01
N ILE A 489 -0.66 0.10 -4.67
CA ILE A 489 -0.66 0.32 -6.13
C ILE A 489 0.77 0.36 -6.66
N SER A 490 1.00 -0.28 -7.81
CA SER A 490 2.31 -0.37 -8.46
C SER A 490 2.54 0.77 -9.44
N ALA A 491 1.53 1.08 -10.25
CA ALA A 491 1.57 2.20 -11.17
C ALA A 491 0.16 2.66 -11.56
N LEU A 492 0.08 3.86 -12.12
CA LEU A 492 -1.14 4.35 -12.74
C LEU A 492 -0.80 5.21 -13.95
N SER A 493 -1.73 5.28 -14.90
CA SER A 493 -1.67 6.22 -16.02
C SER A 493 -3.06 6.80 -16.30
N VAL A 494 -3.07 8.06 -16.65
CA VAL A 494 -4.27 8.81 -16.98
C VAL A 494 -4.01 9.56 -18.27
N SER A 495 -4.82 9.33 -19.29
CA SER A 495 -4.65 9.96 -20.60
C SER A 495 -6.00 10.37 -21.19
N SER A 496 -6.03 11.47 -21.93
CA SER A 496 -7.23 11.91 -22.63
C SER A 496 -7.75 10.78 -23.52
N TYR A 497 -9.06 10.57 -23.44
CA TYR A 497 -9.77 9.54 -24.17
C TYR A 497 -10.40 10.17 -25.41
N ASP A 498 -9.69 10.10 -26.52
CA ASP A 498 -10.28 10.31 -27.83
C ASP A 498 -10.82 8.94 -28.25
N GLY A 499 -12.15 8.80 -28.36
CA GLY A 499 -12.86 7.52 -28.58
C GLY A 499 -12.49 6.72 -29.84
N ASN A 500 -11.38 7.07 -30.51
CA ASN A 500 -10.84 6.45 -31.72
C ASN A 500 -9.60 5.57 -31.48
N GLY A 501 -9.11 5.42 -30.24
CA GLY A 501 -8.05 4.44 -29.93
C GLY A 501 -6.63 4.82 -30.39
N GLU A 502 -6.40 6.07 -30.79
CA GLU A 502 -5.04 6.62 -30.97
C GLU A 502 -4.72 7.50 -29.76
N GLY A 503 -3.76 7.07 -28.94
CA GLY A 503 -3.27 7.87 -27.82
C GLY A 503 -2.57 9.14 -28.30
N ASP A 504 -2.86 10.26 -27.65
CA ASP A 504 -2.18 11.55 -27.85
C ASP A 504 -0.68 11.38 -27.54
N PRO A 505 0.23 11.54 -28.53
CA PRO A 505 1.66 11.58 -28.25
C PRO A 505 1.94 12.88 -27.52
N GLY A 506 2.23 12.76 -26.22
CA GLY A 506 2.32 13.86 -25.25
C GLY A 506 2.86 15.18 -25.79
N SER A 507 2.28 16.27 -25.28
CA SER A 507 2.60 17.65 -25.67
C SER A 507 4.10 17.95 -25.62
N GLN A 508 4.75 17.91 -26.78
CA GLN A 508 6.00 18.62 -26.99
C GLN A 508 5.70 20.12 -26.94
N ARG A 509 6.30 20.81 -25.97
CA ARG A 509 6.39 22.28 -25.98
C ARG A 509 7.03 22.71 -27.30
N ASN A 510 6.23 23.25 -28.21
CA ASN A 510 6.72 24.05 -29.32
C ASN A 510 7.27 25.37 -28.77
N SER A 511 8.55 25.40 -28.41
CA SER A 511 9.27 26.67 -28.31
C SER A 511 9.47 27.19 -29.74
N THR A 512 8.88 28.33 -30.06
CA THR A 512 9.20 29.09 -31.25
C THR A 512 10.65 29.55 -31.20
N THR A 513 11.56 28.77 -31.76
CA THR A 513 12.94 29.20 -32.02
C THR A 513 13.21 29.18 -33.52
N SER A 514 13.52 30.37 -34.01
CA SER A 514 14.10 30.69 -35.32
C SER A 514 14.84 29.52 -35.98
N ARG A 515 14.38 29.12 -37.18
CA ARG A 515 14.94 28.04 -38.02
C ARG A 515 16.38 28.29 -38.50
N THR A 516 17.04 29.38 -38.10
CA THR A 516 18.40 29.70 -38.54
C THR A 516 19.49 29.12 -37.62
N GLY A 517 19.20 28.83 -36.34
CA GLY A 517 20.20 28.30 -35.39
C GLY A 517 20.43 26.79 -35.48
N LEU A 518 19.41 26.02 -35.87
CA LEU A 518 19.43 24.55 -35.84
C LEU A 518 20.26 23.95 -36.99
N VAL A 519 20.28 24.62 -38.15
CA VAL A 519 21.12 24.23 -39.30
C VAL A 519 22.60 24.48 -39.02
N VAL A 520 22.94 25.58 -38.34
CA VAL A 520 24.34 25.88 -37.96
C VAL A 520 24.82 24.94 -36.85
N GLY A 521 23.97 24.64 -35.85
CA GLY A 521 24.30 23.72 -34.75
C GLY A 521 24.57 22.28 -35.19
N VAL A 522 23.74 21.73 -36.09
CA VAL A 522 23.93 20.35 -36.59
C VAL A 522 25.20 20.24 -37.44
N VAL A 523 25.50 21.23 -38.28
CA VAL A 523 26.72 21.21 -39.11
C VAL A 523 27.98 21.33 -38.24
N VAL A 524 27.96 22.15 -37.19
CA VAL A 524 29.08 22.28 -36.25
C VAL A 524 29.27 21.01 -35.42
N CYS A 525 28.19 20.39 -34.93
CA CYS A 525 28.27 19.13 -34.18
C CYS A 525 28.77 17.95 -35.06
N VAL A 526 28.32 17.86 -36.31
CA VAL A 526 28.81 16.85 -37.26
C VAL A 526 30.27 17.08 -37.63
N ALA A 527 30.69 18.34 -37.78
CA ALA A 527 32.10 18.68 -38.02
C ALA A 527 32.98 18.35 -36.80
N ILE A 528 32.53 18.64 -35.58
CA ILE A 528 33.25 18.32 -34.34
C ILE A 528 33.33 16.81 -34.12
N LEU A 529 32.23 16.07 -34.33
CA LEU A 529 32.22 14.60 -34.24
C LEU A 529 33.11 13.97 -35.32
N GLY A 530 33.12 14.53 -36.53
CA GLY A 530 34.04 14.13 -37.60
C GLY A 530 35.50 14.36 -37.22
N PHE A 531 35.82 15.52 -36.61
CA PHE A 531 37.17 15.83 -36.14
C PHE A 531 37.61 14.93 -34.98
N LEU A 532 36.73 14.65 -34.02
CA LEU A 532 37.00 13.75 -32.91
C LEU A 532 37.16 12.29 -33.37
N ALA A 533 36.39 11.86 -34.37
CA ALA A 533 36.57 10.55 -34.99
C ALA A 533 37.91 10.44 -35.75
N LEU A 534 38.31 11.50 -36.46
CA LEU A 534 39.62 11.57 -37.13
C LEU A 534 40.78 11.62 -36.13
N ALA A 535 40.65 12.38 -35.04
CA ALA A 535 41.64 12.41 -33.97
C ALA A 535 41.71 11.07 -33.23
N GLY A 536 40.57 10.45 -32.95
CA GLY A 536 40.49 9.10 -32.37
C GLY A 536 41.10 8.04 -33.29
N ALA A 537 40.85 8.11 -34.60
CA ALA A 537 41.47 7.23 -35.58
C ALA A 537 42.99 7.47 -35.70
N PHE A 538 43.44 8.72 -35.60
CA PHE A 538 44.86 9.08 -35.60
C PHE A 538 45.57 8.57 -34.33
N VAL A 539 44.99 8.79 -33.14
CA VAL A 539 45.50 8.26 -31.87
C VAL A 539 45.47 6.74 -31.86
N TRP A 540 44.42 6.11 -32.40
CA TRP A 540 44.34 4.66 -32.53
C TRP A 540 45.40 4.12 -33.50
N ARG A 541 45.66 4.80 -34.63
CA ARG A 541 46.77 4.46 -35.54
C ARG A 541 48.13 4.60 -34.86
N GLN A 542 48.32 5.65 -34.05
CA GLN A 542 49.57 5.89 -33.34
C GLN A 542 49.79 4.85 -32.23
N LYS A 543 48.71 4.50 -31.50
CA LYS A 543 48.71 3.45 -30.47
C LYS A 543 48.92 2.06 -31.08
N ARG A 544 48.31 1.78 -32.23
CA ARG A 544 48.47 0.52 -32.97
C ARG A 544 49.90 0.36 -33.50
N ARG A 545 50.52 1.42 -34.02
CA ARG A 545 51.95 1.40 -34.38
C ARG A 545 52.86 1.17 -33.18
N ARG A 546 52.55 1.74 -32.01
CA ARG A 546 53.30 1.48 -30.77
C ARG A 546 53.16 0.03 -30.29
N LEU A 547 51.94 -0.51 -30.36
CA LEU A 547 51.64 -1.91 -30.02
C LEU A 547 52.27 -2.90 -31.00
N GLU A 548 52.39 -2.57 -32.28
CA GLU A 548 53.08 -3.39 -33.28
C GLU A 548 54.59 -3.44 -33.00
N VAL A 549 55.22 -2.32 -32.62
CA VAL A 549 56.64 -2.27 -32.22
C VAL A 549 56.90 -2.99 -30.90
N GLU A 550 56.02 -2.82 -29.89
CA GLU A 550 56.11 -3.58 -28.63
C GLU A 550 55.84 -5.08 -28.83
N MET A 551 54.92 -5.46 -29.73
CA MET A 551 54.71 -6.87 -30.09
C MET A 551 55.94 -7.47 -30.76
N GLU A 552 56.59 -6.74 -31.67
CA GLU A 552 57.74 -7.23 -32.42
C GLU A 552 58.96 -7.44 -31.51
N GLU A 553 59.16 -6.56 -30.52
CA GLU A 553 60.14 -6.77 -29.43
C GLU A 553 59.74 -7.94 -28.51
N LEU A 554 58.46 -8.08 -28.13
CA LEU A 554 57.97 -9.17 -27.28
C LEU A 554 58.05 -10.55 -27.96
N PHE A 555 57.86 -10.62 -29.28
CA PHE A 555 57.96 -11.84 -30.09
C PHE A 555 59.42 -12.22 -30.43
N SER A 556 60.37 -11.31 -30.29
CA SER A 556 61.81 -11.59 -30.41
C SER A 556 62.40 -12.18 -29.12
N ILE A 557 61.74 -11.99 -27.96
CA ILE A 557 62.22 -12.38 -26.64
C ILE A 557 61.56 -13.69 -26.12
N VAL A 558 60.35 -14.05 -26.59
CA VAL A 558 59.64 -15.25 -26.12
C VAL A 558 59.11 -16.06 -27.31
N GLY A 559 59.84 -17.10 -27.73
CA GLY A 559 59.43 -18.00 -28.82
C GLY A 559 58.03 -18.60 -28.58
N ARG A 560 57.19 -18.64 -29.64
CA ARG A 560 55.78 -19.08 -29.57
C ARG A 560 55.61 -20.56 -29.18
N PRO A 561 54.77 -20.91 -28.17
CA PRO A 561 54.33 -22.28 -27.95
C PRO A 561 53.01 -22.62 -28.70
N ASN A 562 53.06 -23.70 -29.48
CA ASN A 562 52.02 -24.68 -29.82
C ASN A 562 50.60 -24.19 -30.17
N VAL A 563 50.44 -23.50 -31.30
CA VAL A 563 49.14 -23.33 -31.96
C VAL A 563 49.21 -23.98 -33.33
N PHE A 564 48.36 -24.97 -33.58
CA PHE A 564 48.19 -25.57 -34.91
C PHE A 564 47.16 -24.79 -35.70
N SER A 565 47.45 -24.52 -36.96
CA SER A 565 46.49 -23.94 -37.90
C SER A 565 45.40 -24.96 -38.24
N TYR A 566 44.22 -24.45 -38.61
CA TYR A 566 43.12 -25.29 -39.09
C TYR A 566 43.51 -26.14 -40.30
N GLY A 567 44.41 -25.64 -41.16
CA GLY A 567 44.96 -26.39 -42.28
C GLY A 567 45.76 -27.62 -41.84
N GLU A 568 46.60 -27.48 -40.80
CA GLU A 568 47.37 -28.60 -40.23
C GLU A 568 46.46 -29.66 -39.60
N ILE A 569 45.42 -29.23 -38.87
CA ILE A 569 44.43 -30.14 -38.28
C ILE A 569 43.64 -30.88 -39.36
N LYS A 570 43.21 -30.17 -40.40
CA LYS A 570 42.45 -30.76 -41.52
C LYS A 570 43.29 -31.77 -42.31
N SER A 571 44.57 -31.47 -42.56
CA SER A 571 45.48 -32.41 -43.21
C SER A 571 45.73 -33.64 -42.35
N ALA A 572 45.93 -33.47 -41.03
CA ALA A 572 46.22 -34.59 -40.14
C ALA A 572 45.01 -35.50 -39.87
N ALA A 573 43.79 -34.98 -40.02
CA ALA A 573 42.53 -35.74 -39.93
C ALA A 573 42.06 -36.29 -41.28
N ASP A 574 42.92 -36.28 -42.32
CA ASP A 574 42.63 -36.72 -43.69
C ASP A 574 41.32 -36.13 -44.23
N SER A 575 41.22 -34.80 -44.17
CA SER A 575 40.04 -34.02 -44.56
C SER A 575 38.72 -34.40 -43.86
N PHE A 576 38.81 -35.01 -42.66
CA PHE A 576 37.66 -35.45 -41.87
C PHE A 576 36.83 -36.55 -42.57
N SER A 577 37.51 -37.50 -43.22
CA SER A 577 36.88 -38.69 -43.80
C SER A 577 36.11 -39.52 -42.77
N ASP A 578 34.92 -39.99 -43.14
CA ASP A 578 34.08 -40.86 -42.29
C ASP A 578 34.78 -42.18 -41.90
N SER A 579 35.76 -42.64 -42.70
CA SER A 579 36.58 -43.82 -42.41
C SER A 579 37.49 -43.68 -41.18
N ASN A 580 37.73 -42.45 -40.71
CA ASN A 580 38.54 -42.16 -39.53
C ASN A 580 37.71 -41.79 -38.29
N ILE A 581 36.39 -41.99 -38.31
CA ILE A 581 35.55 -41.73 -37.14
C ILE A 581 35.75 -42.83 -36.09
N LEU A 582 36.15 -42.41 -34.89
CA LEU A 582 36.29 -43.27 -33.72
C LEU A 582 34.97 -43.45 -32.96
N GLY A 583 34.04 -42.50 -33.11
CA GLY A 583 32.71 -42.57 -32.51
C GLY A 583 31.90 -41.30 -32.76
N ARG A 584 30.59 -41.36 -32.53
CA ARG A 584 29.67 -40.21 -32.62
C ARG A 584 28.93 -40.04 -31.28
N GLY A 585 29.02 -38.85 -30.69
CA GLY A 585 28.30 -38.48 -29.46
C GLY A 585 27.37 -37.28 -29.69
N GLY A 586 26.72 -36.82 -28.62
CA GLY A 586 25.76 -35.69 -28.65
C GLY A 586 26.34 -34.34 -29.11
N TYR A 587 27.66 -34.24 -29.30
CA TYR A 587 28.36 -33.05 -29.79
C TYR A 587 29.06 -33.26 -31.15
N GLY A 588 28.82 -34.39 -31.84
CA GLY A 588 29.34 -34.66 -33.18
C GLY A 588 30.32 -35.85 -33.29
N PRO A 589 30.85 -36.12 -34.49
CA PRO A 589 31.82 -37.18 -34.75
C PRO A 589 33.22 -36.83 -34.23
N VAL A 590 33.90 -37.82 -33.65
CA VAL A 590 35.30 -37.74 -33.20
C VAL A 590 36.19 -38.48 -34.20
N TYR A 591 37.22 -37.82 -34.71
CA TYR A 591 38.11 -38.37 -35.75
C TYR A 591 39.47 -38.80 -35.17
N LYS A 592 40.01 -39.89 -35.70
CA LYS A 592 41.39 -40.30 -35.52
C LYS A 592 42.30 -39.40 -36.36
N VAL A 593 43.34 -38.84 -35.75
CA VAL A 593 44.29 -37.93 -36.38
C VAL A 593 45.69 -38.57 -36.40
N GLY A 594 46.40 -38.49 -37.52
CA GLY A 594 47.78 -38.97 -37.66
C GLY A 594 48.79 -38.03 -36.97
N TYR A 595 49.94 -38.56 -36.56
CA TYR A 595 50.98 -37.81 -35.82
C TYR A 595 51.44 -36.55 -36.59
N ILE A 596 51.24 -35.37 -35.99
CA ILE A 596 51.80 -34.09 -36.44
C ILE A 596 53.11 -33.86 -35.66
N SER A 597 54.24 -33.87 -36.35
CA SER A 597 55.57 -33.96 -35.71
C SER A 597 55.97 -32.71 -34.90
N ASN A 598 56.56 -32.99 -33.72
CA ASN A 598 57.60 -32.21 -33.03
C ASN A 598 57.28 -30.90 -32.30
N LYS A 599 56.11 -30.76 -31.66
CA LYS A 599 55.95 -29.74 -30.61
C LYS A 599 54.98 -30.15 -29.49
N ILE A 600 55.42 -31.02 -28.58
CA ILE A 600 54.82 -31.24 -27.25
C ILE A 600 55.93 -31.34 -26.20
N LYS A 601 55.94 -30.42 -25.23
CA LYS A 601 56.47 -30.64 -23.88
C LYS A 601 55.65 -29.78 -22.89
N GLN A 602 54.80 -30.49 -22.13
CA GLN A 602 54.22 -30.19 -20.81
C GLN A 602 53.78 -28.75 -20.46
N LEU A 603 52.46 -28.53 -20.37
CA LEU A 603 51.73 -28.46 -19.10
C LEU A 603 50.25 -28.84 -19.34
#